data_AF-A0AA39SSZ0-F1
#
_entry.id   AF-A0AA39SSZ0-F1
#
_cell.length_a   1.000
_cell.length_b   1.000
_cell.length_c   1.000
_cell.angle_alpha   90.00
_cell.angle_beta   90.00
_cell.angle_gamma   90.00
#
_symmetry.space_group_name_H-M   'P 1'
#
loop_
_entity.id
_entity.type
_entity.pdbx_description
1 polymer ?
#
loop_
_entity_poly.entity_id
_entity_poly.type
_entity_poly.pdbx_seq_one_letter_code
_entity_poly.pdbx_strand_id
1 'polypeptide(L)'
;MIAYLDIAKRLLRKFKVYRISQIPREENEKADALSKLASATTSIRSKAIPVAHLTKPSTAESEEITIAEIRPAPGDWTYKLRKYLEENILPKDAVEAKRIRYRSTRYTILRGELYRRGFSKVLQRCIFGEKTGEILKSVHSGVCGNHTGGKSLAHKILRQGFYWPTLFAEAQRFAESCERCQRIANDIRRPPELLRSLTSPWRFAMWGLDLIGPMPTGTKGGAKHTIVAVDYFTKWAEAEAEAEALVHITEANTTSFVKKNIIYRFGIPSIIITDNGTQFDNKKFREMCEEFKIANYYASPTHSQTNGQTEAVNKVIKHTLKAKLEAKKGGWADKLPEVLWAYQTTVRSSTGETPFALAFGTEAVIPAETTFTSPRVQLYSPEHNIDILQQNLDEFEEIRDAA
;
A
#
# COMPACT_ATOMS: atom_id res chain seq x y z
N MET A 1 -19.38 26.40 -48.52
CA MET A 1 -20.34 26.72 -47.43
C MET A 1 -21.65 25.95 -47.53
N ILE A 2 -22.23 25.73 -48.71
CA ILE A 2 -23.53 25.03 -48.88
C ILE A 2 -23.54 23.65 -48.19
N ALA A 3 -22.51 22.83 -48.39
CA ALA A 3 -22.42 21.51 -47.77
C ALA A 3 -22.39 21.53 -46.22
N TYR A 4 -21.78 22.56 -45.61
CA TYR A 4 -21.77 22.72 -44.15
C TYR A 4 -23.14 23.16 -43.62
N LEU A 5 -23.84 24.02 -44.35
CA LEU A 5 -25.19 24.46 -44.02
C LEU A 5 -26.17 23.29 -44.02
N ASP A 6 -26.08 22.40 -45.01
CA ASP A 6 -26.95 21.22 -45.09
C ASP A 6 -26.69 20.23 -43.95
N ILE A 7 -25.42 20.02 -43.57
CA ILE A 7 -25.08 19.20 -42.39
C ILE A 7 -25.62 19.84 -41.11
N ALA A 8 -25.45 21.16 -40.92
CA ALA A 8 -25.96 21.86 -39.75
C ALA A 8 -27.49 21.77 -39.67
N LYS A 9 -28.21 21.99 -40.77
CA LYS A 9 -29.66 21.84 -40.86
C LYS A 9 -30.10 20.41 -40.55
N ARG A 10 -29.38 19.39 -41.04
CA ARG A 10 -29.65 17.98 -40.74
C ARG A 10 -29.48 17.67 -39.25
N LEU A 11 -28.43 18.19 -38.61
CA LEU A 11 -28.17 18.00 -37.19
C LEU A 11 -29.19 18.72 -36.30
N LEU A 12 -29.62 19.93 -36.68
CA LEU A 12 -30.64 20.69 -35.94
C LEU A 12 -31.98 19.94 -35.83
N ARG A 13 -32.33 19.11 -36.82
CA ARG A 13 -33.53 18.25 -36.78
C ARG A 13 -33.49 17.18 -35.66
N LYS A 14 -32.31 16.89 -35.09
CA LYS A 14 -32.17 15.96 -33.95
C LYS A 14 -32.58 16.60 -32.62
N PHE A 15 -32.73 17.91 -32.56
CA PHE A 15 -33.11 18.63 -31.34
C PHE A 15 -34.59 19.02 -31.39
N LYS A 16 -35.29 18.85 -30.27
CA LYS A 16 -36.72 19.18 -30.16
C LYS A 16 -36.99 20.70 -30.24
N VAL A 17 -36.07 21.52 -29.75
CA VAL A 17 -36.13 22.99 -29.78
C VAL A 17 -34.71 23.53 -29.97
N TYR A 18 -34.54 24.55 -30.80
CA TYR A 18 -33.27 25.26 -30.96
C TYR A 18 -33.52 26.75 -31.23
N ARG A 19 -32.55 27.60 -30.87
CA ARG A 19 -32.52 29.04 -31.18
C ARG A 19 -31.19 29.35 -31.85
N ILE A 20 -31.24 30.04 -32.99
CA ILE A 20 -30.06 30.54 -33.69
C ILE A 20 -30.06 32.05 -33.55
N SER A 21 -28.96 32.61 -33.03
CA SER A 21 -28.73 34.05 -32.93
C SER A 21 -27.53 34.42 -33.79
N GLN A 22 -27.66 35.50 -34.57
CA GLN A 22 -26.54 36.08 -35.30
C GLN A 22 -25.74 36.96 -34.33
N ILE A 23 -24.45 36.69 -34.20
CA ILE A 23 -23.54 37.51 -33.39
C ILE A 23 -22.87 38.52 -34.34
N PRO A 24 -22.93 39.83 -34.04
CA PRO A 24 -22.22 40.86 -34.82
C PRO A 24 -20.73 40.57 -34.87
N ARG A 25 -20.08 40.94 -35.98
CA ARG A 25 -18.66 40.62 -36.20
C ARG A 25 -17.74 41.21 -35.13
N GLU A 26 -18.09 42.39 -34.62
CA GLU A 26 -17.38 43.10 -33.55
C GLU A 26 -17.35 42.31 -32.23
N GLU A 27 -18.32 41.41 -32.01
CA GLU A 27 -18.41 40.59 -30.80
C GLU A 27 -17.82 39.18 -30.99
N ASN A 28 -17.34 38.86 -32.19
CA ASN A 28 -16.85 37.52 -32.56
C ASN A 28 -15.31 37.38 -32.53
N GLU A 29 -14.62 38.33 -31.89
CA GLU A 29 -13.15 38.43 -31.90
C GLU A 29 -12.45 37.14 -31.47
N LYS A 30 -12.99 36.42 -30.47
CA LYS A 30 -12.40 35.17 -29.97
C LYS A 30 -12.47 34.03 -31.00
N ALA A 31 -13.58 33.90 -31.72
CA ALA A 31 -13.74 32.86 -32.74
C ALA A 31 -12.90 33.19 -33.97
N ASP A 32 -12.83 34.46 -34.37
CA ASP A 32 -11.97 34.93 -35.45
C ASP A 32 -10.48 34.73 -35.11
N ALA A 33 -10.08 34.96 -33.85
CA ALA A 33 -8.73 34.69 -33.37
C ALA A 33 -8.38 33.19 -33.46
N LEU A 34 -9.31 32.30 -33.08
CA LEU A 34 -9.13 30.84 -33.19
C LEU A 34 -9.06 30.37 -34.64
N SER A 35 -9.89 30.93 -35.53
CA SER A 35 -9.86 30.59 -36.96
C SER A 35 -8.56 31.04 -37.63
N LYS A 36 -8.00 32.19 -37.24
CA LYS A 36 -6.71 32.68 -37.73
C LYS A 36 -5.52 31.93 -37.14
N LEU A 37 -5.68 31.34 -35.96
CA LEU A 37 -4.68 30.49 -35.30
C LEU A 37 -4.27 29.34 -36.22
N ALA A 38 -5.23 28.68 -36.88
CA ALA A 38 -4.96 27.61 -37.84
C ALA A 38 -4.08 28.06 -39.03
N SER A 39 -4.18 29.32 -39.46
CA SER A 39 -3.36 29.90 -40.54
C SER A 39 -2.01 30.46 -40.06
N ALA A 40 -1.90 30.87 -38.78
CA ALA A 40 -0.68 31.41 -38.18
C ALA A 40 0.27 30.32 -37.63
N THR A 41 -0.19 29.07 -37.48
CA THR A 41 0.57 28.00 -36.81
C THR A 41 1.71 27.42 -37.67
N THR A 42 1.90 27.86 -38.92
CA THR A 42 3.11 27.50 -39.69
C THR A 42 4.40 27.96 -38.99
N SER A 43 4.32 28.94 -38.08
CA SER A 43 5.49 29.50 -37.36
C SER A 43 5.46 29.39 -35.83
N ILE A 44 4.41 28.84 -35.20
CA ILE A 44 4.32 28.76 -33.72
C ILE A 44 4.17 27.30 -33.25
N ARG A 45 5.30 26.66 -32.90
CA ARG A 45 5.34 25.39 -32.16
C ARG A 45 5.11 25.61 -30.65
N SER A 46 3.95 26.11 -30.25
CA SER A 46 3.58 26.13 -28.83
C SER A 46 2.86 24.82 -28.45
N LYS A 47 3.40 24.10 -27.45
CA LYS A 47 2.91 22.78 -26.98
C LYS A 47 1.52 22.78 -26.32
N ALA A 48 0.82 23.92 -26.27
CA ALA A 48 -0.36 24.10 -25.43
C ALA A 48 -1.70 23.86 -26.14
N ILE A 49 -1.75 23.90 -27.48
CA ILE A 49 -3.00 23.75 -28.24
C ILE A 49 -2.78 22.76 -29.39
N PRO A 50 -3.38 21.55 -29.37
CA PRO A 50 -3.27 20.61 -30.47
C PRO A 50 -4.10 21.10 -31.66
N VAL A 51 -3.43 21.37 -32.79
CA VAL A 51 -4.08 21.75 -34.06
C VAL A 51 -4.06 20.53 -34.98
N ALA A 52 -5.25 20.07 -35.40
CA ALA A 52 -5.40 18.96 -36.34
C ALA A 52 -5.50 19.49 -37.78
N HIS A 53 -4.62 19.03 -38.67
CA HIS A 53 -4.65 19.39 -40.07
C HIS A 53 -5.51 18.38 -40.86
N LEU A 54 -6.65 18.83 -41.39
CA LEU A 54 -7.53 17.98 -42.19
C LEU A 54 -7.07 18.01 -43.66
N THR A 55 -6.79 16.84 -44.24
CA THR A 55 -6.40 16.69 -45.65
C THR A 55 -7.61 16.61 -46.60
N LYS A 56 -8.82 16.43 -46.05
CA LYS A 56 -10.09 16.40 -46.79
C LYS A 56 -11.13 17.27 -46.07
N PRO A 57 -12.09 17.88 -46.77
CA PRO A 57 -13.13 18.71 -46.16
C PRO A 57 -14.03 17.85 -45.25
N SER A 58 -14.36 18.34 -44.06
CA SER A 58 -15.20 17.64 -43.06
C SER A 58 -16.66 17.48 -43.47
N THR A 59 -17.03 17.92 -44.68
CA THR A 59 -18.33 17.73 -45.32
C THR A 59 -18.42 16.51 -46.22
N ALA A 60 -17.29 15.86 -46.55
CA ALA A 60 -17.36 14.57 -47.22
C ALA A 60 -18.11 13.59 -46.31
N GLU A 61 -19.01 12.78 -46.87
CA GLU A 61 -19.73 11.74 -46.12
C GLU A 61 -18.75 11.01 -45.24
N SER A 62 -18.87 11.28 -43.94
CA SER A 62 -18.12 10.57 -42.94
C SER A 62 -18.64 9.15 -43.05
N GLU A 63 -17.77 8.18 -43.38
CA GLU A 63 -17.89 6.87 -42.75
C GLU A 63 -18.28 7.16 -41.31
N GLU A 64 -19.39 6.57 -40.85
CA GLU A 64 -19.83 6.74 -39.48
C GLU A 64 -18.57 6.73 -38.62
N ILE A 65 -18.31 7.83 -37.90
CA ILE A 65 -17.40 7.73 -36.79
C ILE A 65 -18.18 6.91 -35.76
N THR A 66 -18.32 5.61 -36.04
CA THR A 66 -18.30 4.59 -35.02
C THR A 66 -17.09 4.97 -34.22
N ILE A 67 -17.35 5.57 -33.05
CA ILE A 67 -16.45 5.37 -31.92
C ILE A 67 -16.31 3.86 -31.89
N ALA A 68 -15.20 3.35 -32.43
CA ALA A 68 -14.91 1.94 -32.35
C ALA A 68 -14.79 1.68 -30.85
N GLU A 69 -15.88 1.21 -30.25
CA GLU A 69 -15.76 0.50 -29.00
C GLU A 69 -14.74 -0.59 -29.30
N ILE A 70 -13.54 -0.44 -28.75
CA ILE A 70 -12.52 -1.48 -28.79
C ILE A 70 -13.14 -2.63 -28.01
N ARG A 71 -13.88 -3.50 -28.71
CA ARG A 71 -14.42 -4.72 -28.15
C ARG A 71 -13.30 -5.73 -28.14
N PRO A 72 -13.15 -6.50 -27.05
CA PRO A 72 -12.13 -7.53 -27.00
C PRO A 72 -12.32 -8.50 -28.17
N ALA A 73 -11.23 -8.79 -28.88
CA ALA A 73 -11.22 -9.75 -29.97
C ALA A 73 -11.36 -11.18 -29.41
N PRO A 74 -11.70 -12.20 -30.21
CA PRO A 74 -11.78 -13.59 -29.75
C PRO A 74 -10.51 -14.11 -29.05
N GLY A 75 -9.35 -13.50 -29.30
CA GLY A 75 -8.08 -13.81 -28.63
C GLY A 75 -7.88 -13.12 -27.27
N ASP A 76 -8.71 -12.14 -26.90
CA ASP A 76 -8.61 -11.44 -25.62
C ASP A 76 -9.19 -12.27 -24.48
N TRP A 77 -8.50 -12.22 -23.33
CA TRP A 77 -8.90 -12.97 -22.14
C TRP A 77 -10.29 -12.58 -21.60
N THR A 78 -10.75 -11.36 -21.89
CA THR A 78 -12.06 -10.84 -21.47
C THR A 78 -13.21 -11.27 -22.39
N TYR A 79 -12.93 -11.71 -23.62
CA TYR A 79 -13.94 -12.00 -24.66
C TYR A 79 -14.96 -13.05 -24.21
N LYS A 80 -14.46 -14.23 -23.79
CA LYS A 80 -15.33 -15.34 -23.36
C LYS A 80 -16.17 -14.99 -22.12
N LEU A 81 -15.60 -14.21 -21.19
CA LEU A 81 -16.30 -13.76 -19.98
C LEU A 81 -17.41 -12.76 -20.29
N ARG A 82 -17.14 -11.79 -21.18
CA ARG A 82 -18.16 -10.83 -21.64
C ARG A 82 -19.27 -11.53 -22.40
N LYS A 83 -18.95 -12.40 -23.36
CA LYS A 83 -19.94 -13.14 -24.13
C LYS A 83 -20.91 -13.95 -23.25
N TYR A 84 -20.39 -14.53 -22.16
CA TYR A 84 -21.23 -15.21 -21.19
C TYR A 84 -22.07 -14.23 -20.34
N LEU A 85 -21.48 -13.15 -19.83
CA LEU A 85 -22.17 -12.21 -18.94
C LEU A 85 -23.18 -11.30 -19.66
N GLU A 86 -22.95 -10.97 -20.93
CA GLU A 86 -23.78 -10.07 -21.73
C GLU A 86 -24.79 -10.86 -22.59
N GLU A 87 -24.39 -11.99 -23.19
CA GLU A 87 -25.21 -12.74 -24.16
C GLU A 87 -25.62 -14.13 -23.66
N ASN A 88 -25.17 -14.56 -22.47
CA ASN A 88 -25.39 -15.91 -21.92
C ASN A 88 -24.87 -17.06 -22.80
N ILE A 89 -23.84 -16.79 -23.63
CA ILE A 89 -23.25 -17.79 -24.54
C ILE A 89 -22.01 -18.41 -23.92
N LEU A 90 -21.99 -19.74 -23.82
CA LEU A 90 -20.85 -20.53 -23.36
C LEU A 90 -20.11 -21.22 -24.52
N PRO A 91 -18.81 -21.53 -24.36
CA PRO A 91 -18.10 -22.40 -25.29
C PRO A 91 -18.73 -23.79 -25.38
N LYS A 92 -18.54 -24.45 -26.53
CA LYS A 92 -19.01 -25.83 -26.75
C LYS A 92 -18.28 -26.86 -25.87
N ASP A 93 -17.03 -26.57 -25.49
CA ASP A 93 -16.27 -27.41 -24.58
C ASP A 93 -16.85 -27.33 -23.16
N ALA A 94 -17.26 -28.48 -22.61
CA ALA A 94 -17.91 -28.59 -21.32
C ALA A 94 -17.00 -28.18 -20.15
N VAL A 95 -15.69 -28.46 -20.25
CA VAL A 95 -14.72 -28.12 -19.20
C VAL A 95 -14.51 -26.61 -19.16
N GLU A 96 -14.27 -25.98 -20.30
CA GLU A 96 -14.13 -24.54 -20.41
C GLU A 96 -15.43 -23.80 -20.06
N ALA A 97 -16.60 -24.32 -20.44
CA ALA A 97 -17.89 -23.77 -20.04
C ALA A 97 -18.08 -23.78 -18.52
N LYS A 98 -17.74 -24.89 -17.85
CA LYS A 98 -17.76 -24.98 -16.39
C LYS A 98 -16.79 -23.98 -15.74
N ARG A 99 -15.58 -23.84 -16.30
CA ARG A 99 -14.58 -22.89 -15.84
C ARG A 99 -15.05 -21.43 -15.97
N ILE A 100 -15.70 -21.06 -17.07
CA ILE A 100 -16.26 -19.72 -17.28
C ILE A 100 -17.38 -19.44 -16.29
N ARG A 101 -18.30 -20.39 -16.08
CA ARG A 101 -19.38 -20.27 -15.07
C ARG A 101 -18.82 -20.04 -13.68
N TYR A 102 -17.80 -20.79 -13.28
CA TYR A 102 -17.18 -20.60 -11.96
C TYR A 102 -16.49 -19.24 -11.86
N ARG A 103 -15.70 -18.85 -12.88
CA ARG A 103 -14.97 -17.59 -12.86
C ARG A 103 -15.90 -16.39 -12.86
N SER A 104 -16.96 -16.41 -13.66
CA SER A 104 -17.88 -15.28 -13.88
C SER A 104 -18.58 -14.80 -12.61
N THR A 105 -18.72 -15.64 -11.57
CA THR A 105 -19.23 -15.24 -10.24
C THR A 105 -18.47 -14.06 -9.63
N ARG A 106 -17.17 -13.92 -9.96
CA ARG A 106 -16.31 -12.83 -9.51
C ARG A 106 -16.24 -11.67 -10.49
N TYR A 107 -17.06 -11.64 -11.53
CA TYR A 107 -17.06 -10.58 -12.53
C TYR A 107 -18.45 -9.98 -12.70
N THR A 108 -18.51 -8.73 -13.10
CA THR A 108 -19.76 -8.01 -13.37
C THR A 108 -19.55 -6.99 -14.48
N ILE A 109 -20.58 -6.75 -15.28
CA ILE A 109 -20.59 -5.66 -16.25
C ILE A 109 -21.18 -4.41 -15.58
N LEU A 110 -20.49 -3.28 -15.66
CA LEU A 110 -20.99 -1.99 -15.21
C LEU A 110 -20.72 -0.96 -16.31
N ARG A 111 -21.79 -0.33 -16.81
CA ARG A 111 -21.73 0.67 -17.90
C ARG A 111 -20.95 0.16 -19.13
N GLY A 112 -21.20 -1.10 -19.53
CA GLY A 112 -20.54 -1.71 -20.70
C GLY A 112 -19.09 -2.17 -20.47
N GLU A 113 -18.57 -2.04 -19.24
CA GLU A 113 -17.20 -2.40 -18.88
C GLU A 113 -17.16 -3.60 -17.94
N LEU A 114 -16.19 -4.49 -18.16
CA LEU A 114 -16.00 -5.68 -17.33
C LEU A 114 -15.21 -5.33 -16.07
N TYR A 115 -15.77 -5.64 -14.91
CA TYR A 115 -15.13 -5.50 -13.61
C TYR A 115 -14.95 -6.85 -12.95
N ARG A 116 -13.84 -7.00 -12.22
CA ARG A 116 -13.57 -8.10 -11.32
C ARG A 116 -13.79 -7.67 -9.88
N ARG A 117 -14.50 -8.49 -9.11
CA ARG A 117 -14.62 -8.40 -7.66
C ARG A 117 -13.32 -8.97 -7.06
N GLY A 118 -12.45 -8.07 -6.62
CA GLY A 118 -11.29 -8.43 -5.81
C GLY A 118 -11.72 -8.71 -4.36
N PHE A 119 -10.86 -9.36 -3.59
CA PHE A 119 -11.09 -9.56 -2.15
C PHE A 119 -11.07 -8.23 -1.38
N SER A 120 -10.37 -7.21 -1.89
CA SER A 120 -10.12 -5.93 -1.23
C SER A 120 -11.25 -4.88 -1.36
N LYS A 121 -12.53 -5.28 -1.45
CA LYS A 121 -13.74 -4.43 -1.61
C LYS A 121 -13.78 -3.47 -2.83
N VAL A 122 -12.67 -3.21 -3.52
CA VAL A 122 -12.59 -2.35 -4.72
C VAL A 122 -12.87 -3.16 -5.99
N LEU A 123 -13.81 -2.69 -6.81
CA LEU A 123 -14.05 -3.24 -8.15
C LEU A 123 -12.90 -2.90 -9.08
N GLN A 124 -12.32 -3.93 -9.71
CA GLN A 124 -11.17 -3.79 -10.59
C GLN A 124 -11.61 -3.85 -12.05
N ARG A 125 -11.46 -2.75 -12.80
CA ARG A 125 -11.72 -2.72 -14.24
C ARG A 125 -10.76 -3.67 -14.95
N CYS A 126 -11.32 -4.55 -15.78
CA CYS A 126 -10.57 -5.52 -16.55
C CYS A 126 -9.99 -4.85 -17.79
N ILE A 127 -8.65 -4.85 -17.89
CA ILE A 127 -7.90 -4.22 -18.98
C ILE A 127 -7.38 -5.30 -19.94
N PHE A 128 -7.29 -4.97 -21.21
CA PHE A 128 -6.82 -5.85 -22.28
C PHE A 128 -6.15 -5.01 -23.39
N GLY A 129 -5.39 -5.69 -24.25
CA GLY A 129 -4.66 -5.06 -25.36
C GLY A 129 -3.64 -4.02 -24.91
N GLU A 130 -3.40 -3.03 -25.78
CA GLU A 130 -2.36 -2.01 -25.62
C GLU A 130 -2.52 -1.14 -24.37
N LYS A 131 -3.75 -1.04 -23.84
CA LYS A 131 -4.07 -0.28 -22.62
C LYS A 131 -3.31 -0.77 -21.38
N THR A 132 -2.89 -2.05 -21.33
CA THR A 132 -2.09 -2.55 -20.20
C THR A 132 -0.73 -1.85 -20.13
N GLY A 133 -0.08 -1.65 -21.28
CA GLY A 133 1.20 -0.95 -21.40
C GLY A 133 1.10 0.53 -21.05
N GLU A 134 0.02 1.19 -21.45
CA GLU A 134 -0.24 2.60 -21.08
C GLU A 134 -0.39 2.78 -19.56
N ILE A 135 -1.14 1.89 -18.90
CA ILE A 135 -1.32 1.93 -17.45
C ILE A 135 -0.01 1.66 -16.73
N LEU A 136 0.76 0.65 -17.16
CA LEU A 136 2.07 0.35 -16.61
C LEU A 136 3.00 1.56 -16.71
N LYS A 137 3.08 2.18 -17.87
CA LYS A 137 3.89 3.38 -18.11
C LYS A 137 3.45 4.57 -17.26
N SER A 138 2.15 4.81 -17.17
CA SER A 138 1.56 5.91 -16.38
C SER A 138 1.83 5.75 -14.88
N VAL A 139 1.62 4.55 -14.33
CA VAL A 139 1.78 4.29 -12.90
C VAL A 139 3.26 4.15 -12.49
N HIS A 140 4.13 3.70 -13.39
CA HIS A 140 5.57 3.55 -13.13
C HIS A 140 6.34 4.86 -13.33
N SER A 141 6.10 5.56 -14.45
CA SER A 141 6.91 6.71 -14.90
C SER A 141 6.12 8.01 -15.18
N GLY A 142 4.80 7.99 -15.03
CA GLY A 142 3.96 9.18 -15.18
C GLY A 142 4.00 10.10 -13.95
N VAL A 143 3.07 11.05 -13.88
CA VAL A 143 3.02 12.09 -12.83
C VAL A 143 2.96 11.51 -11.42
N CYS A 144 2.26 10.39 -11.25
CA CYS A 144 2.16 9.68 -9.97
C CYS A 144 3.14 8.51 -9.88
N GLY A 145 4.10 8.39 -10.82
CA GLY A 145 5.08 7.33 -10.91
C GLY A 145 6.31 7.59 -10.05
N ASN A 146 6.81 6.54 -9.42
CA ASN A 146 7.99 6.60 -8.55
C ASN A 146 9.02 5.52 -8.90
N HIS A 147 9.02 5.02 -10.14
CA HIS A 147 9.99 4.04 -10.63
C HIS A 147 10.09 2.78 -9.74
N THR A 148 8.95 2.34 -9.21
CA THR A 148 8.87 1.18 -8.31
C THR A 148 9.12 -0.15 -9.04
N GLY A 149 9.71 -1.10 -8.31
CA GLY A 149 9.91 -2.47 -8.80
C GLY A 149 8.61 -3.20 -9.12
N GLY A 150 8.69 -4.24 -9.95
CA GLY A 150 7.54 -4.88 -10.59
C GLY A 150 6.44 -5.36 -9.63
N LYS A 151 6.81 -6.00 -8.52
CA LYS A 151 5.85 -6.45 -7.48
C LYS A 151 5.08 -5.27 -6.87
N SER A 152 5.75 -4.18 -6.54
CA SER A 152 5.11 -2.97 -5.98
C SER A 152 4.26 -2.25 -7.01
N LEU A 153 4.71 -2.20 -8.26
CA LEU A 153 3.97 -1.65 -9.40
C LEU A 153 2.65 -2.39 -9.62
N ALA A 154 2.68 -3.73 -9.65
CA ALA A 154 1.49 -4.57 -9.81
C ALA A 154 0.47 -4.35 -8.68
N HIS A 155 0.90 -4.33 -7.42
CA HIS A 155 0.00 -4.06 -6.29
C HIS A 155 -0.61 -2.66 -6.34
N LYS A 156 0.18 -1.65 -6.75
CA LYS A 156 -0.34 -0.28 -6.92
C LYS A 156 -1.44 -0.25 -7.98
N ILE A 157 -1.23 -0.90 -9.13
CA ILE A 157 -2.23 -0.98 -10.22
C ILE A 157 -3.51 -1.69 -9.75
N LEU A 158 -3.40 -2.79 -8.99
CA LEU A 158 -4.55 -3.49 -8.41
C LEU A 158 -5.35 -2.59 -7.45
N ARG A 159 -4.65 -1.84 -6.58
CA ARG A 159 -5.28 -0.92 -5.61
C ARG A 159 -5.95 0.27 -6.30
N GLN A 160 -5.44 0.70 -7.45
CA GLN A 160 -6.06 1.72 -8.29
C GLN A 160 -7.25 1.19 -9.11
N GLY A 161 -7.63 -0.08 -8.92
CA GLY A 161 -8.83 -0.65 -9.52
C GLY A 161 -8.62 -1.14 -10.95
N PHE A 162 -7.42 -1.57 -11.34
CA PHE A 162 -7.17 -2.19 -12.65
C PHE A 162 -6.69 -3.64 -12.52
N TYR A 163 -7.12 -4.50 -13.44
CA TYR A 163 -6.76 -5.92 -13.42
C TYR A 163 -6.61 -6.52 -14.81
N TRP A 164 -5.61 -7.37 -14.98
CA TRP A 164 -5.50 -8.36 -16.04
C TRP A 164 -4.72 -9.59 -15.54
N PRO A 165 -4.90 -10.79 -16.12
CA PRO A 165 -4.34 -12.04 -15.59
C PRO A 165 -2.81 -12.03 -15.44
N THR A 166 -2.12 -11.38 -16.35
CA THR A 166 -0.65 -11.33 -16.46
C THR A 166 -0.04 -10.09 -15.81
N LEU A 167 -0.82 -9.30 -15.07
CA LEU A 167 -0.39 -8.02 -14.47
C LEU A 167 0.95 -8.09 -13.73
N PHE A 168 1.14 -9.08 -12.85
CA PHE A 168 2.39 -9.19 -12.08
C PHE A 168 3.60 -9.47 -12.97
N ALA A 169 3.46 -10.39 -13.93
CA ALA A 169 4.54 -10.74 -14.86
C ALA A 169 4.86 -9.59 -15.82
N GLU A 170 3.85 -8.88 -16.30
CA GLU A 170 4.04 -7.71 -17.16
C GLU A 170 4.62 -6.52 -16.40
N ALA A 171 4.19 -6.27 -15.16
CA ALA A 171 4.77 -5.23 -14.31
C ALA A 171 6.24 -5.49 -13.99
N GLN A 172 6.61 -6.75 -13.77
CA GLN A 172 8.00 -7.16 -13.57
C GLN A 172 8.84 -6.89 -14.82
N ARG A 173 8.43 -7.41 -15.98
CA ARG A 173 9.14 -7.18 -17.25
C ARG A 173 9.24 -5.69 -17.59
N PHE A 174 8.18 -4.92 -17.33
CA PHE A 174 8.17 -3.48 -17.57
C PHE A 174 9.20 -2.75 -16.71
N ALA A 175 9.23 -3.02 -15.39
CA ALA A 175 10.18 -2.41 -14.48
C ALA A 175 11.63 -2.81 -14.80
N GLU A 176 11.87 -4.08 -15.16
CA GLU A 176 13.18 -4.59 -15.59
C GLU A 176 13.67 -3.94 -16.88
N SER A 177 12.76 -3.61 -17.80
CA SER A 177 13.09 -2.93 -19.07
C SER A 177 13.26 -1.41 -18.95
N CYS A 178 13.01 -0.82 -17.78
CA CYS A 178 13.06 0.62 -17.61
C CYS A 178 14.50 1.13 -17.53
N GLU A 179 14.96 1.80 -18.58
CA GLU A 179 16.32 2.36 -18.68
C GLU A 179 16.69 3.27 -17.49
N ARG A 180 15.77 4.11 -17.02
CA ARG A 180 16.03 4.99 -15.87
C ARG A 180 16.24 4.20 -14.58
N CYS A 181 15.45 3.14 -14.37
CA CYS A 181 15.64 2.24 -13.24
C CYS A 181 16.98 1.50 -13.37
N GLN A 182 17.33 1.01 -14.56
CA GLN A 182 18.60 0.32 -14.80
C GLN A 182 19.83 1.21 -14.55
N ARG A 183 19.78 2.50 -14.93
CA ARG A 183 20.87 3.47 -14.71
C ARG A 183 21.06 3.87 -13.24
N ILE A 184 19.99 3.87 -12.44
CA ILE A 184 20.00 4.30 -11.03
C ILE A 184 20.12 3.09 -10.08
N ALA A 185 19.77 1.90 -10.54
CA ALA A 185 19.84 0.69 -9.75
C ALA A 185 21.26 0.50 -9.18
N ASN A 186 21.34 0.34 -7.87
CA ASN A 186 22.59 -0.03 -7.23
C ASN A 186 23.07 -1.36 -7.82
N ASP A 187 24.33 -1.39 -8.23
CA ASP A 187 25.01 -2.60 -8.63
C ASP A 187 25.20 -3.46 -7.37
N ILE A 188 24.21 -4.28 -7.04
CA ILE A 188 24.29 -5.24 -5.93
C ILE A 188 25.23 -6.37 -6.41
N ARG A 189 26.53 -6.10 -6.40
CA ARG A 189 27.59 -7.11 -6.70
C ARG A 189 27.69 -8.20 -5.64
N ARG A 190 26.86 -8.12 -4.60
CA ARG A 190 26.73 -9.20 -3.63
C ARG A 190 25.73 -10.18 -4.21
N PRO A 191 26.05 -11.47 -4.31
CA PRO A 191 25.04 -12.46 -4.64
C PRO A 191 23.84 -12.25 -3.70
N PRO A 192 22.59 -12.33 -4.21
CA PRO A 192 21.43 -12.33 -3.34
C PRO A 192 21.58 -13.51 -2.40
N GLU A 193 22.02 -13.22 -1.18
CA GLU A 193 22.04 -14.19 -0.12
C GLU A 193 20.59 -14.49 0.20
N LEU A 194 20.23 -15.77 0.35
CA LEU A 194 18.88 -16.12 0.77
C LEU A 194 18.60 -15.40 2.09
N LEU A 195 17.73 -14.39 2.04
CA LEU A 195 17.16 -13.81 3.25
C LEU A 195 16.40 -14.94 3.93
N ARG A 196 17.02 -15.55 4.94
CA ARG A 196 16.31 -16.41 5.88
C ARG A 196 15.43 -15.49 6.71
N SER A 197 14.22 -15.24 6.22
CA SER A 197 13.21 -14.53 6.98
C SER A 197 12.92 -15.37 8.22
N LEU A 198 13.38 -14.88 9.38
CA LEU A 198 12.98 -15.42 10.66
C LEU A 198 11.49 -15.13 10.82
N THR A 199 10.70 -16.16 10.63
CA THR A 199 9.24 -16.10 10.76
C THR A 199 8.91 -16.70 12.11
N SER A 200 8.26 -15.92 12.97
CA SER A 200 7.81 -16.42 14.27
C SER A 200 6.69 -17.43 14.05
N PRO A 201 6.74 -18.61 14.69
CA PRO A 201 5.74 -19.64 14.44
C PRO A 201 4.38 -19.29 15.05
N TRP A 202 4.36 -18.46 16.11
CA TRP A 202 3.15 -17.88 16.70
C TRP A 202 3.48 -16.58 17.43
N ARG A 203 2.44 -15.89 17.94
CA ARG A 203 2.58 -14.63 18.70
C ARG A 203 3.52 -14.76 19.87
N PHE A 204 4.36 -13.76 20.07
CA PHE A 204 5.24 -13.61 21.23
C PHE A 204 6.24 -14.77 21.42
N ALA A 205 6.35 -15.68 20.43
CA ALA A 205 7.28 -16.79 20.47
C ALA A 205 8.71 -16.35 20.22
N MET A 206 8.90 -15.28 19.44
CA MET A 206 10.20 -14.77 19.04
C MET A 206 10.26 -13.25 19.19
N TRP A 207 11.20 -12.79 19.99
CA TRP A 207 11.43 -11.37 20.23
C TRP A 207 12.84 -10.97 19.81
N GLY A 208 12.97 -9.83 19.14
CA GLY A 208 14.25 -9.18 18.93
C GLY A 208 14.46 -8.04 19.93
N LEU A 209 15.61 -8.01 20.58
CA LEU A 209 16.02 -6.96 21.51
C LEU A 209 17.12 -6.11 20.88
N ASP A 210 17.06 -4.81 21.13
CA ASP A 210 18.05 -3.83 20.67
C ASP A 210 18.04 -2.60 21.59
N LEU A 211 19.10 -1.80 21.54
CA LEU A 211 19.21 -0.53 22.25
C LEU A 211 19.09 0.66 21.31
N ILE A 212 18.32 1.67 21.73
CA ILE A 212 18.27 2.98 21.10
C ILE A 212 19.12 3.96 21.92
N GLY A 213 20.20 4.47 21.34
CA GLY A 213 20.96 5.59 21.93
C GLY A 213 22.30 5.86 21.25
N PRO A 214 23.09 6.81 21.78
CA PRO A 214 22.71 7.70 22.89
C PRO A 214 21.69 8.78 22.46
N MET A 215 20.69 9.02 23.30
CA MET A 215 19.69 10.09 23.20
C MET A 215 20.12 11.29 24.07
N PRO A 216 19.60 12.52 23.82
CA PRO A 216 19.82 13.65 24.71
C PRO A 216 19.43 13.30 26.15
N THR A 217 20.21 13.72 27.14
CA THR A 217 19.95 13.36 28.55
C THR A 217 18.52 13.72 28.96
N GLY A 218 17.77 12.71 29.41
CA GLY A 218 16.41 12.85 29.90
C GLY A 218 16.34 13.76 31.12
N THR A 219 15.36 14.66 31.19
CA THR A 219 15.17 15.59 32.31
C THR A 219 14.79 14.89 33.61
N LYS A 220 14.20 13.69 33.53
CA LYS A 220 13.96 12.80 34.66
C LYS A 220 14.89 11.60 34.59
N GLY A 221 15.62 11.33 35.67
CA GLY A 221 16.44 10.12 35.82
C GLY A 221 17.72 10.06 34.97
N GLY A 222 18.04 11.06 34.14
CA GLY A 222 19.28 11.06 33.36
C GLY A 222 19.33 9.99 32.26
N ALA A 223 18.17 9.56 31.75
CA ALA A 223 18.05 8.57 30.70
C ALA A 223 18.82 8.97 29.44
N LYS A 224 19.65 8.06 28.90
CA LYS A 224 20.34 8.26 27.60
C LYS A 224 20.13 7.11 26.62
N HIS A 225 19.69 5.96 27.09
CA HIS A 225 19.44 4.80 26.25
C HIS A 225 18.01 4.31 26.45
N THR A 226 17.52 3.48 25.55
CA THR A 226 16.23 2.80 25.68
C THR A 226 16.42 1.38 25.24
N ILE A 227 16.03 0.42 26.08
CA ILE A 227 15.90 -0.96 25.65
C ILE A 227 14.59 -1.12 24.90
N VAL A 228 14.63 -1.76 23.74
CA VAL A 228 13.46 -2.05 22.92
C VAL A 228 13.40 -3.55 22.65
N ALA A 229 12.21 -4.13 22.82
CA ALA A 229 11.90 -5.47 22.38
C ALA A 229 10.76 -5.45 21.37
N VAL A 230 10.92 -6.22 20.28
CA VAL A 230 9.96 -6.29 19.19
C VAL A 230 9.56 -7.74 18.95
N ASP A 231 8.27 -8.04 19.04
CA ASP A 231 7.74 -9.35 18.67
C ASP A 231 7.76 -9.50 17.14
N TYR A 232 8.35 -10.58 16.65
CA TYR A 232 8.54 -10.79 15.22
C TYR A 232 7.25 -11.20 14.50
N PHE A 233 6.24 -11.68 15.22
CA PHE A 233 4.95 -12.02 14.62
C PHE A 233 4.10 -10.75 14.41
N THR A 234 3.64 -10.16 15.51
CA THR A 234 2.69 -9.04 15.55
C THR A 234 3.33 -7.68 15.25
N LYS A 235 4.66 -7.61 15.29
CA LYS A 235 5.43 -6.35 15.32
C LYS A 235 5.15 -5.51 16.57
N TRP A 236 4.61 -6.11 17.64
CA TRP A 236 4.41 -5.42 18.91
C TRP A 236 5.76 -4.95 19.47
N ALA A 237 5.81 -3.72 19.99
CA ALA A 237 7.02 -3.13 20.54
C ALA A 237 6.83 -2.75 22.01
N GLU A 238 7.76 -3.17 22.85
CA GLU A 238 7.91 -2.74 24.24
C GLU A 238 9.22 -1.97 24.38
N ALA A 239 9.23 -0.88 25.14
CA ALA A 239 10.45 -0.12 25.38
C ALA A 239 10.49 0.55 26.75
N GLU A 240 11.67 0.60 27.36
CA GLU A 240 11.90 1.21 28.67
C GLU A 240 13.15 2.11 28.62
N ALA A 241 13.03 3.31 29.19
CA ALA A 241 14.09 4.32 29.18
C ALA A 241 15.13 4.04 30.29
N GLU A 242 16.41 4.13 29.94
CA GLU A 242 17.54 3.71 30.76
C GLU A 242 18.50 4.88 31.05
N ALA A 243 18.77 5.12 32.35
CA ALA A 243 19.73 6.09 32.88
C ALA A 243 21.18 5.70 32.60
N GLU A 244 22.00 6.63 32.11
CA GLU A 244 23.45 6.38 31.94
C GLU A 244 24.23 6.43 33.27
N ALA A 245 23.61 6.92 34.36
CA ALA A 245 24.30 7.19 35.62
C ALA A 245 24.73 5.94 36.43
N LEU A 246 24.52 4.71 35.94
CA LEU A 246 24.83 3.49 36.71
C LEU A 246 25.53 2.44 35.82
N VAL A 247 26.85 2.59 35.71
CA VAL A 247 27.82 1.73 35.01
C VAL A 247 27.82 0.25 35.48
N HIS A 248 26.92 -0.16 36.38
CA HIS A 248 26.79 -1.55 36.85
C HIS A 248 25.35 -2.12 36.87
N ILE A 249 24.39 -1.50 36.19
CA ILE A 249 22.97 -1.91 36.25
C ILE A 249 22.34 -2.27 34.88
N THR A 250 23.08 -2.22 33.76
CA THR A 250 22.55 -2.62 32.44
C THR A 250 22.13 -4.10 32.37
N GLU A 251 22.90 -5.02 32.98
CA GLU A 251 22.58 -6.46 32.98
C GLU A 251 21.31 -6.79 33.78
N ALA A 252 21.19 -6.19 34.97
CA ALA A 252 20.04 -6.38 35.85
C ALA A 252 18.79 -5.73 35.24
N ASN A 253 18.95 -4.59 34.58
CA ASN A 253 17.86 -3.91 33.90
C ASN A 253 17.38 -4.67 32.68
N THR A 254 18.25 -5.21 31.83
CA THR A 254 17.86 -6.07 30.70
C THR A 254 17.08 -7.30 31.17
N THR A 255 17.56 -7.99 32.21
CA THR A 255 16.90 -9.16 32.79
C THR A 255 15.54 -8.78 33.39
N SER A 256 15.50 -7.69 34.17
CA SER A 256 14.26 -7.15 34.75
C SER A 256 13.27 -6.75 33.66
N PHE A 257 13.73 -6.11 32.60
CA PHE A 257 12.93 -5.66 31.47
C PHE A 257 12.27 -6.86 30.77
N VAL A 258 13.03 -7.90 30.44
CA VAL A 258 12.47 -9.11 29.83
C VAL A 258 11.47 -9.80 30.75
N LYS A 259 11.79 -9.96 32.05
CA LYS A 259 10.86 -10.57 33.01
C LYS A 259 9.55 -9.78 33.11
N LYS A 260 9.63 -8.46 33.37
CA LYS A 260 8.48 -7.60 33.61
C LYS A 260 7.66 -7.30 32.37
N ASN A 261 8.32 -6.94 31.27
CA ASN A 261 7.65 -6.41 30.09
C ASN A 261 7.35 -7.47 29.04
N ILE A 262 8.03 -8.62 29.08
CA ILE A 262 7.79 -9.73 28.14
C ILE A 262 7.16 -10.91 28.88
N ILE A 263 7.89 -11.56 29.77
CA ILE A 263 7.48 -12.84 30.36
C ILE A 263 6.17 -12.72 31.14
N TYR A 264 6.08 -11.76 32.06
CA TYR A 264 4.91 -11.60 32.93
C TYR A 264 3.69 -10.98 32.22
N ARG A 265 3.85 -10.47 31.00
CA ARG A 265 2.76 -9.82 30.23
C ARG A 265 2.27 -10.68 29.08
N PHE A 266 3.18 -11.32 28.35
CA PHE A 266 2.90 -12.03 27.10
C PHE A 266 3.21 -13.53 27.19
N GLY A 267 3.82 -13.98 28.29
CA GLY A 267 4.25 -15.35 28.47
C GLY A 267 5.71 -15.56 28.09
N ILE A 268 6.18 -16.80 28.27
CA ILE A 268 7.58 -17.16 28.05
C ILE A 268 7.84 -17.30 26.54
N PRO A 269 8.74 -16.49 25.94
CA PRO A 269 9.08 -16.63 24.54
C PRO A 269 9.90 -17.89 24.31
N SER A 270 9.76 -18.51 23.14
CA SER A 270 10.62 -19.64 22.75
C SER A 270 12.02 -19.16 22.36
N ILE A 271 12.10 -17.98 21.75
CA ILE A 271 13.33 -17.44 21.18
C ILE A 271 13.48 -15.95 21.57
N ILE A 272 14.68 -15.58 21.99
CA ILE A 272 15.12 -14.18 22.06
C ILE A 272 16.32 -14.01 21.12
N ILE A 273 16.27 -12.97 20.30
CA ILE A 273 17.36 -12.58 19.41
C ILE A 273 17.91 -11.25 19.91
N THR A 274 19.20 -11.17 20.17
CA THR A 274 19.86 -9.91 20.54
C THR A 274 20.98 -9.60 19.57
N ASP A 275 21.46 -8.36 19.56
CA ASP A 275 22.78 -8.09 18.97
C ASP A 275 23.91 -8.66 19.87
N ASN A 276 25.15 -8.60 19.39
CA ASN A 276 26.33 -8.97 20.18
C ASN A 276 26.74 -7.87 21.19
N GLY A 277 25.79 -7.04 21.62
CA GLY A 277 26.04 -6.06 22.67
C GLY A 277 26.40 -6.75 23.98
N THR A 278 27.45 -6.28 24.65
CA THR A 278 27.89 -6.84 25.95
C THR A 278 26.81 -6.75 27.03
N GLN A 279 25.79 -5.89 26.85
CA GLN A 279 24.65 -5.82 27.77
C GLN A 279 23.71 -7.04 27.66
N PHE A 280 23.69 -7.75 26.54
CA PHE A 280 22.84 -8.93 26.29
C PHE A 280 23.62 -10.25 26.35
N ASP A 281 24.95 -10.22 26.23
CA ASP A 281 25.82 -11.35 26.56
C ASP A 281 26.38 -11.23 27.99
N ASN A 282 25.50 -11.45 28.97
CA ASN A 282 25.89 -11.53 30.39
C ASN A 282 25.38 -12.80 31.07
N LYS A 283 26.04 -13.19 32.17
CA LYS A 283 25.74 -14.43 32.89
C LYS A 283 24.30 -14.47 33.41
N LYS A 284 23.80 -13.39 33.99
CA LYS A 284 22.44 -13.32 34.56
C LYS A 284 21.37 -13.48 33.50
N PHE A 285 21.58 -12.88 32.33
CA PHE A 285 20.67 -13.00 31.20
C PHE A 285 20.64 -14.43 30.66
N ARG A 286 21.82 -15.07 30.52
CA ARG A 286 21.92 -16.48 30.13
C ARG A 286 21.27 -17.42 31.13
N GLU A 287 21.52 -17.22 32.43
CA GLU A 287 20.88 -17.98 33.52
C GLU A 287 19.36 -17.83 33.50
N MET A 288 18.84 -16.61 33.27
CA MET A 288 17.40 -16.41 33.10
C MET A 288 16.87 -17.14 31.86
N CYS A 289 17.54 -17.04 30.71
CA CYS A 289 17.12 -17.74 29.52
C CYS A 289 17.08 -19.26 29.75
N GLU A 290 18.08 -19.82 30.44
CA GLU A 290 18.10 -21.23 30.84
C GLU A 290 16.96 -21.59 31.82
N GLU A 291 16.74 -20.77 32.85
CA GLU A 291 15.65 -20.92 33.85
C GLU A 291 14.28 -21.05 33.17
N PHE A 292 14.00 -20.16 32.22
CA PHE A 292 12.73 -20.13 31.49
C PHE A 292 12.73 -20.97 30.20
N LYS A 293 13.83 -21.68 29.90
CA LYS A 293 14.01 -22.50 28.68
C LYS A 293 13.82 -21.70 27.37
N ILE A 294 14.30 -20.47 27.37
CA ILE A 294 14.30 -19.56 26.23
C ILE A 294 15.58 -19.79 25.41
N ALA A 295 15.44 -20.07 24.12
CA ALA A 295 16.59 -20.13 23.21
C ALA A 295 17.09 -18.72 22.90
N ASN A 296 18.28 -18.38 23.40
CA ASN A 296 18.92 -17.10 23.10
C ASN A 296 19.83 -17.23 21.88
N TYR A 297 19.61 -16.39 20.86
CA TYR A 297 20.46 -16.28 19.67
C TYR A 297 21.07 -14.89 19.55
N TYR A 298 22.36 -14.84 19.26
CA TYR A 298 23.06 -13.60 19.01
C TYR A 298 23.20 -13.36 17.50
N ALA A 299 22.82 -12.15 17.05
CA ALA A 299 23.05 -11.74 15.67
C ALA A 299 24.56 -11.58 15.43
N SER A 300 25.12 -12.35 14.50
CA SER A 300 26.54 -12.22 14.10
C SER A 300 26.86 -10.79 13.66
N PRO A 301 28.07 -10.26 13.93
CA PRO A 301 28.48 -8.93 13.44
C PRO A 301 28.43 -8.83 11.91
N THR A 302 28.56 -9.96 11.21
CA THR A 302 28.48 -10.05 9.74
C THR A 302 27.06 -10.24 9.21
N HIS A 303 26.09 -10.60 10.05
CA HIS A 303 24.67 -10.81 9.70
C HIS A 303 23.74 -10.00 10.62
N SER A 304 23.92 -8.67 10.67
CA SER A 304 23.00 -7.77 11.38
C SER A 304 21.54 -7.86 10.90
N GLN A 305 21.32 -8.41 9.70
CA GLN A 305 19.99 -8.67 9.13
C GLN A 305 19.10 -9.56 10.03
N THR A 306 19.69 -10.43 10.85
CA THR A 306 18.96 -11.30 11.80
C THR A 306 18.14 -10.48 12.82
N ASN A 307 18.64 -9.30 13.21
CA ASN A 307 17.91 -8.34 14.07
C ASN A 307 17.26 -7.18 13.27
N GLY A 308 17.20 -7.32 11.93
CA GLY A 308 16.77 -6.24 11.04
C GLY A 308 15.32 -5.80 11.21
N GLN A 309 14.45 -6.68 11.73
CA GLN A 309 13.07 -6.31 12.07
C GLN A 309 13.04 -5.32 13.23
N THR A 310 13.78 -5.60 14.30
CA THR A 310 13.95 -4.71 15.46
C THR A 310 14.55 -3.38 15.03
N GLU A 311 15.58 -3.39 14.18
CA GLU A 311 16.18 -2.16 13.64
C GLU A 311 15.16 -1.30 12.86
N ALA A 312 14.30 -1.92 12.06
CA ALA A 312 13.28 -1.23 11.30
C ALA A 312 12.25 -0.54 12.22
N VAL A 313 11.81 -1.23 13.28
CA VAL A 313 10.93 -0.65 14.30
C VAL A 313 11.62 0.48 15.07
N ASN A 314 12.89 0.29 15.42
CA ASN A 314 13.69 1.30 16.12
C ASN A 314 13.84 2.58 15.29
N LYS A 315 13.96 2.47 13.96
CA LYS A 315 13.95 3.65 13.07
C LYS A 315 12.62 4.42 13.15
N VAL A 316 11.49 3.72 13.21
CA VAL A 316 10.17 4.36 13.35
C VAL A 316 10.04 5.04 14.73
N ILE A 317 10.38 4.35 15.81
CA ILE A 317 10.34 4.91 17.18
C ILE A 317 11.22 6.16 17.29
N LYS A 318 12.47 6.09 16.78
CA LYS A 318 13.41 7.24 16.74
C LYS A 318 12.81 8.42 15.97
N HIS A 319 12.17 8.16 14.83
CA HIS A 319 11.57 9.21 14.03
C HIS A 319 10.38 9.86 14.73
N THR A 320 9.46 9.07 15.31
CA THR A 320 8.29 9.59 16.03
C THR A 320 8.67 10.34 17.29
N LEU A 321 9.69 9.89 18.04
CA LEU A 321 10.25 10.64 19.17
C LEU A 321 10.77 12.00 18.71
N LYS A 322 11.60 12.06 17.65
CA LYS A 322 12.12 13.32 17.10
C LYS A 322 10.99 14.28 16.70
N ALA A 323 9.93 13.76 16.07
CA ALA A 323 8.78 14.56 15.68
C ALA A 323 8.00 15.11 16.88
N LYS A 324 7.78 14.31 17.94
CA LYS A 324 7.02 14.73 19.13
C LYS A 324 7.78 15.70 20.06
N LEU A 325 9.11 15.74 19.99
CA LEU A 325 9.93 16.45 20.98
C LEU A 325 10.31 17.88 20.58
N GLU A 326 10.10 18.30 19.33
CA GLU A 326 10.42 19.64 18.81
C GLU A 326 11.69 20.25 19.45
N ALA A 327 11.58 21.39 20.15
CA ALA A 327 12.70 22.06 20.84
C ALA A 327 13.00 21.50 22.26
N LYS A 328 12.11 20.69 22.85
CA LYS A 328 12.22 20.15 24.23
C LYS A 328 12.84 18.74 24.25
N LYS A 329 14.08 18.63 23.75
CA LYS A 329 14.80 17.36 23.55
C LYS A 329 14.99 16.49 24.80
N GLY A 330 14.95 17.05 26.00
CA GLY A 330 15.14 16.31 27.27
C GLY A 330 13.91 15.57 27.80
N GLY A 331 12.70 15.82 27.26
CA GLY A 331 11.46 15.17 27.73
C GLY A 331 11.16 13.82 27.08
N TRP A 332 12.14 13.20 26.41
CA TRP A 332 11.90 12.05 25.55
C TRP A 332 11.44 10.80 26.30
N ALA A 333 11.98 10.57 27.50
CA ALA A 333 11.62 9.42 28.33
C ALA A 333 10.14 9.47 28.75
N ASP A 334 9.64 10.65 29.12
CA ASP A 334 8.22 10.86 29.45
C ASP A 334 7.28 10.65 28.24
N LYS A 335 7.79 10.88 27.02
CA LYS A 335 7.02 10.72 25.77
C LYS A 335 7.09 9.34 25.15
N LEU A 336 7.98 8.48 25.64
CA LEU A 336 8.16 7.13 25.09
C LEU A 336 6.87 6.30 25.11
N PRO A 337 6.07 6.25 26.20
CA PRO A 337 4.80 5.50 26.19
C PRO A 337 3.82 6.01 25.12
N GLU A 338 3.71 7.32 24.92
CA GLU A 338 2.85 7.89 23.88
C GLU A 338 3.35 7.60 22.46
N VAL A 339 4.65 7.39 22.28
CA VAL A 339 5.24 7.00 20.99
C VAL A 339 4.97 5.53 20.71
N LEU A 340 5.16 4.66 21.72
CA LEU A 340 4.83 3.24 21.60
C LEU A 340 3.35 3.04 21.31
N TRP A 341 2.47 3.76 22.02
CA TRP A 341 1.02 3.69 21.76
C TRP A 341 0.68 4.07 20.32
N ALA A 342 1.18 5.21 19.85
CA ALA A 342 0.97 5.64 18.46
C ALA A 342 1.54 4.63 17.46
N TYR A 343 2.65 3.98 17.77
CA TYR A 343 3.21 2.92 16.95
C TYR A 343 2.31 1.67 16.93
N GLN A 344 1.83 1.23 18.09
CA GLN A 344 1.03 0.01 18.23
C GLN A 344 -0.34 0.12 17.55
N THR A 345 -0.94 1.32 17.50
CA THR A 345 -2.25 1.57 16.88
C THR A 345 -2.16 2.10 15.43
N THR A 346 -1.00 1.98 14.79
CA THR A 346 -0.81 2.43 13.39
C THR A 346 -0.46 1.26 12.50
N VAL A 347 -1.16 1.15 11.36
CA VAL A 347 -1.03 0.07 10.39
C VAL A 347 0.41 -0.02 9.87
N ARG A 348 0.95 -1.25 9.81
CA ARG A 348 2.29 -1.51 9.30
C ARG A 348 2.22 -1.98 7.85
N SER A 349 3.13 -1.46 7.02
CA SER A 349 3.20 -1.85 5.61
C SER A 349 3.60 -3.31 5.40
N SER A 350 4.30 -3.91 6.37
CA SER A 350 4.72 -5.31 6.32
C SER A 350 3.58 -6.29 6.53
N THR A 351 2.65 -5.98 7.44
CA THR A 351 1.56 -6.89 7.84
C THR A 351 0.19 -6.45 7.30
N GLY A 352 0.03 -5.20 6.88
CA GLY A 352 -1.27 -4.65 6.48
C GLY A 352 -2.20 -4.30 7.65
N GLU A 353 -1.82 -4.65 8.88
CA GLU A 353 -2.60 -4.46 10.11
C GLU A 353 -1.83 -3.68 11.18
N THR A 354 -2.51 -3.26 12.24
CA THR A 354 -1.86 -2.65 13.42
C THR A 354 -1.24 -3.72 14.31
N PRO A 355 -0.10 -3.44 14.97
CA PRO A 355 0.45 -4.35 15.98
C PRO A 355 -0.53 -4.65 17.11
N PHE A 356 -1.38 -3.69 17.49
CA PHE A 356 -2.39 -3.87 18.52
C PHE A 356 -3.47 -4.88 18.10
N ALA A 357 -4.02 -4.75 16.90
CA ALA A 357 -4.99 -5.72 16.38
C ALA A 357 -4.37 -7.12 16.26
N LEU A 358 -3.14 -7.25 15.75
CA LEU A 358 -2.45 -8.55 15.65
C LEU A 358 -2.15 -9.19 17.02
N ALA A 359 -1.89 -8.37 18.03
CA ALA A 359 -1.66 -8.84 19.40
C ALA A 359 -2.96 -9.30 20.07
N PHE A 360 -4.03 -8.50 20.00
CA PHE A 360 -5.21 -8.66 20.86
C PHE A 360 -6.50 -9.07 20.13
N GLY A 361 -6.51 -9.13 18.80
CA GLY A 361 -7.67 -9.54 18.00
C GLY A 361 -8.68 -8.44 17.73
N THR A 362 -8.42 -7.23 18.22
CA THR A 362 -9.25 -6.07 17.94
C THR A 362 -8.43 -4.80 18.07
N GLU A 363 -8.87 -3.73 17.41
CA GLU A 363 -8.18 -2.44 17.46
C GLU A 363 -8.40 -1.74 18.79
N ALA A 364 -7.40 -0.96 19.24
CA ALA A 364 -7.55 -0.12 20.41
C ALA A 364 -8.62 0.96 20.21
N VAL A 365 -9.28 1.39 21.28
CA VAL A 365 -10.08 2.63 21.26
C VAL A 365 -9.12 3.82 21.38
N ILE A 366 -9.05 4.64 20.33
CA ILE A 366 -8.18 5.83 20.33
C ILE A 366 -8.94 7.10 20.77
N PRO A 367 -8.25 8.17 21.23
CA PRO A 367 -8.92 9.38 21.71
C PRO A 367 -9.88 10.03 20.70
N ALA A 368 -9.62 9.90 19.40
CA ALA A 368 -10.54 10.40 18.38
C ALA A 368 -11.92 9.72 18.45
N GLU A 369 -11.98 8.44 18.79
CA GLU A 369 -13.24 7.71 18.89
C GLU A 369 -14.06 8.11 20.10
N THR A 370 -13.42 8.48 21.21
CA THR A 370 -14.12 8.99 22.40
C THR A 370 -14.50 10.46 22.25
N THR A 371 -13.68 11.24 21.54
CA THR A 371 -13.90 12.69 21.37
C THR A 371 -14.98 12.99 20.33
N PHE A 372 -14.97 12.27 19.20
CA PHE A 372 -15.92 12.46 18.10
C PHE A 372 -17.01 11.39 18.06
N THR A 373 -17.02 10.49 19.05
CA THR A 373 -17.97 9.37 19.22
C THR A 373 -18.06 8.48 17.98
N SER A 374 -17.12 7.53 17.85
CA SER A 374 -17.19 6.56 16.74
C SER A 374 -18.44 5.67 16.86
N PRO A 375 -18.92 5.06 15.76
CA PRO A 375 -20.06 4.14 15.82
C PRO A 375 -19.86 3.00 16.82
N ARG A 376 -18.62 2.52 16.97
CA ARG A 376 -18.25 1.49 17.96
C ARG A 376 -18.51 1.95 19.40
N VAL A 377 -18.26 3.22 19.69
CA VAL A 377 -18.49 3.83 21.01
C VAL A 377 -19.97 4.24 21.17
N GLN A 378 -20.57 4.80 20.12
CA GLN A 378 -21.93 5.34 20.15
C GLN A 378 -23.01 4.25 20.22
N LEU A 379 -22.79 3.15 19.48
CA LEU A 379 -23.76 2.07 19.30
C LEU A 379 -23.36 0.82 20.08
N TYR A 380 -22.55 0.99 21.13
CA TYR A 380 -22.13 -0.12 21.96
C TYR A 380 -23.36 -0.84 22.55
N SER A 381 -23.49 -2.11 22.21
CA SER A 381 -24.44 -3.04 22.84
C SER A 381 -23.63 -4.25 23.35
N PRO A 382 -23.80 -4.66 24.61
CA PRO A 382 -23.08 -5.82 25.15
C PRO A 382 -23.28 -7.09 24.34
N GLU A 383 -24.53 -7.37 23.92
CA GLU A 383 -24.87 -8.56 23.14
C GLU A 383 -24.20 -8.53 21.76
N HIS A 384 -24.35 -7.40 21.05
CA HIS A 384 -23.76 -7.25 19.71
C HIS A 384 -22.23 -7.23 19.73
N ASN A 385 -21.63 -6.72 20.81
CA ASN A 385 -20.18 -6.71 20.96
C ASN A 385 -19.62 -8.13 21.16
N ILE A 386 -20.36 -9.03 21.83
CA ILE A 386 -19.96 -10.44 21.95
C ILE A 386 -19.92 -11.08 20.56
N ASP A 387 -20.97 -10.87 19.75
CA ASP A 387 -21.03 -11.40 18.38
C ASP A 387 -19.87 -10.86 17.51
N ILE A 388 -19.59 -9.56 17.59
CA ILE A 388 -18.46 -8.93 16.88
C ILE A 388 -17.11 -9.50 17.34
N LEU A 389 -16.92 -9.72 18.64
CA LEU A 389 -15.68 -10.30 19.16
C LEU A 389 -15.51 -11.75 18.71
N GLN A 390 -16.59 -12.53 18.63
CA GLN A 390 -16.56 -13.89 18.09
C GLN A 390 -16.22 -13.88 16.59
N GLN A 391 -16.87 -13.01 15.80
CA GLN A 391 -16.52 -12.83 14.39
C GLN A 391 -15.07 -12.40 14.19
N ASN A 392 -14.59 -11.46 15.00
CA ASN A 392 -13.20 -11.04 14.95
C ASN A 392 -12.28 -12.22 15.21
N LEU A 393 -12.58 -13.08 16.18
CA LEU A 393 -11.79 -14.29 16.47
C LEU A 393 -11.78 -15.28 15.30
N ASP A 394 -12.91 -15.46 14.61
CA ASP A 394 -13.01 -16.32 13.42
C ASP A 394 -12.16 -15.78 12.25
N GLU A 395 -12.23 -14.47 12.00
CA GLU A 395 -11.44 -13.81 10.94
C GLU A 395 -9.96 -13.66 11.31
N PHE A 396 -9.63 -13.75 12.60
CA PHE A 396 -8.30 -13.38 13.08
C PHE A 396 -7.20 -14.31 12.61
N GLU A 397 -7.49 -15.60 12.49
CA GLU A 397 -6.54 -16.58 11.98
C GLU A 397 -6.21 -16.28 10.51
N GLU A 398 -7.20 -15.97 9.68
CA GLU A 398 -7.00 -15.60 8.28
C GLU A 398 -6.19 -14.30 8.13
N ILE A 399 -6.49 -13.29 8.95
CA ILE A 399 -5.76 -12.02 8.96
C ILE A 399 -4.29 -12.24 9.32
N ARG A 400 -4.02 -13.14 10.28
CA ARG A 400 -2.65 -13.47 10.71
C ARG A 400 -1.88 -14.27 9.68
N ASP A 401 -2.50 -15.25 9.05
CA ASP A 401 -1.86 -16.03 7.99
C ASP A 401 -1.54 -15.18 6.76
N ALA A 402 -2.30 -14.09 6.56
CA ALA A 402 -2.05 -13.11 5.51
C ALA A 402 -0.96 -12.07 5.84
N ALA A 403 -0.66 -11.85 7.13
CA ALA A 403 0.25 -10.83 7.66
C ALA A 403 1.71 -11.33 7.76
#